data_AF-A0A929E2E7-F1
#
_entry.id   AF-A0A929E2E7-F1
#
_cell.length_a   1.000
_cell.length_b   1.000
_cell.length_c   1.000
_cell.angle_alpha   90.00
_cell.angle_beta   90.00
_cell.angle_gamma   90.00
#
_symmetry.space_group_name_H-M   'P 1'
#
loop_
_entity.id
_entity.type
_entity.pdbx_description
1 polymer ?
#
loop_
_entity_poly.entity_id
_entity_poly.type
_entity_poly.pdbx_seq_one_letter_code
_entity_poly.pdbx_strand_id
1 'polypeptide(L)' 'MITIGVLSDTHLTGPGKLFREMVKRSFADVDMILHAGDLTHISVLEAFGNKKVHAVHG' A
#
# COMPACT_ATOMS: atom_id res chain seq x y z
N MET A 1 -16.44 13.17 3.11
CA MET A 1 -15.41 12.90 4.14
C MET A 1 -14.29 12.15 3.44
N ILE A 2 -13.02 12.44 3.73
CA ILE A 2 -11.89 11.73 3.11
C ILE A 2 -11.54 10.54 4.01
N THR A 3 -11.38 9.35 3.41
CA THR A 3 -10.92 8.13 4.06
C THR A 3 -9.52 7.77 3.57
N ILE A 4 -8.57 7.67 4.50
CA ILE A 4 -7.17 7.38 4.19
C ILE A 4 -6.84 5.98 4.71
N GLY A 5 -6.38 5.10 3.82
CA GLY A 5 -5.80 3.81 4.20
C GLY A 5 -4.36 4.00 4.68
N VAL A 6 -3.99 3.39 5.80
CA VAL A 6 -2.64 3.51 6.36
C VAL A 6 -2.04 2.12 6.53
N LEU A 7 -0.77 1.98 6.14
CA LEU A 7 0.08 0.82 6.42
C LEU A 7 1.52 1.27 6.63
N SER A 8 2.36 0.40 7.19
CA SER A 8 3.79 0.66 7.43
C SER A 8 4.61 -0.60 7.17
N ASP A 9 5.92 -0.40 6.96
CA ASP A 9 6.97 -1.43 7.07
C ASP A 9 6.63 -2.75 6.39
N THR A 10 6.29 -2.64 5.10
CA THR A 10 5.95 -3.83 4.32
C THR A 10 7.14 -4.78 4.18
N HIS A 11 8.37 -4.26 4.03
CA HIS A 11 9.61 -5.04 3.85
C HIS A 11 9.49 -6.22 2.84
N LEU A 12 8.62 -6.08 1.84
CA LEU A 12 8.39 -7.09 0.82
C LEU A 12 9.32 -6.87 -0.37
N THR A 13 9.81 -7.96 -0.95
CA THR A 13 10.53 -7.93 -2.25
C THR A 13 9.58 -7.85 -3.45
N GLY A 14 8.28 -7.92 -3.21
CA GLY A 14 7.24 -7.72 -4.21
C GLY A 14 5.84 -8.10 -3.73
N PRO A 15 4.81 -7.82 -4.54
CA PRO A 15 3.41 -8.00 -4.17
C PRO A 15 2.96 -9.46 -4.39
N GLY A 16 3.20 -10.30 -3.39
CA GLY A 16 2.69 -11.67 -3.36
C GLY A 16 1.16 -11.74 -3.36
N LYS A 17 0.60 -12.90 -3.72
CA LYS A 17 -0.86 -13.12 -3.81
C LYS A 17 -1.61 -12.69 -2.55
N LEU A 18 -1.13 -13.12 -1.38
CA LEU A 18 -1.73 -12.78 -0.10
C LEU A 18 -1.74 -11.26 0.15
N PHE A 19 -0.63 -10.57 -0.15
CA PHE A 19 -0.56 -9.12 0.03
C PHE A 19 -1.54 -8.39 -0.89
N ARG A 20 -1.67 -8.83 -2.15
CA ARG A 20 -2.66 -8.27 -3.09
C ARG A 20 -4.10 -8.46 -2.59
N GLU A 21 -4.42 -9.63 -2.03
CA GLU A 21 -5.74 -9.90 -1.46
C GLU A 21 -6.03 -9.03 -0.24
N MET A 22 -5.04 -8.86 0.66
CA MET A 22 -5.15 -7.97 1.81
C MET A 22 -5.35 -6.52 1.37
N VAL A 23 -4.54 -6.03 0.41
CA VAL A 23 -4.65 -4.67 -0.11
C VAL A 23 -6.02 -4.44 -0.74
N LYS A 24 -6.51 -5.38 -1.55
CA LYS A 24 -7.83 -5.29 -2.18
C LYS A 24 -8.94 -5.20 -1.14
N ARG A 25 -8.89 -6.02 -0.10
CA ARG A 25 -9.91 -6.04 0.96
C ARG A 25 -9.86 -4.79 1.84
N SER A 26 -8.66 -4.38 2.27
CA SER A 26 -8.48 -3.32 3.27
C SER A 26 -8.58 -1.92 2.67
N PHE A 27 -8.26 -1.76 1.39
CA PHE A 27 -8.17 -0.46 0.74
C PHE A 27 -9.17 -0.27 -0.40
N ALA A 28 -10.19 -1.13 -0.53
CA ALA A 28 -11.20 -1.03 -1.60
C ALA A 28 -11.79 0.39 -1.72
N ASP A 29 -12.28 0.91 -0.59
CA ASP A 29 -13.11 2.13 -0.53
C ASP A 29 -12.37 3.36 0.04
N VAL A 30 -11.03 3.33 0.09
CA VAL A 30 -10.23 4.49 0.52
C VAL A 30 -9.91 5.41 -0.65
N ASP A 31 -9.88 6.72 -0.38
CA ASP A 31 -9.57 7.77 -1.35
C ASP A 31 -8.06 7.81 -1.70
N MET A 32 -7.22 7.48 -0.71
CA MET A 32 -5.76 7.42 -0.86
C MET A 32 -5.13 6.50 0.18
N ILE A 33 -3.86 6.18 -0.04
CA ILE A 33 -3.05 5.35 0.85
C ILE A 33 -1.83 6.15 1.32
N LEU A 34 -1.55 6.07 2.63
CA LEU A 34 -0.31 6.54 3.25
C LEU A 34 0.51 5.32 3.68
N HIS A 35 1.68 5.13 3.07
CA HIS A 35 2.68 4.17 3.51
C HIS A 35 3.68 4.89 4.42
N ALA A 36 3.63 4.58 5.71
CA ALA A 36 4.29 5.33 6.78
C ALA A 36 5.64 4.72 7.23
N GLY A 37 6.21 3.82 6.44
CA GLY A 37 7.49 3.19 6.76
C GLY A 37 8.19 2.67 5.51
N ASP A 38 8.86 1.53 5.63
CA ASP A 38 9.78 1.10 4.59
C ASP A 38 9.13 0.36 3.39
N LEU A 39 9.38 0.93 2.21
CA LEU A 39 9.26 0.27 0.92
C LEU A 39 10.64 -0.19 0.46
N THR A 40 10.98 -1.45 0.73
CA THR A 40 12.27 -2.04 0.30
C THR A 40 12.32 -2.41 -1.18
N HIS A 41 11.17 -2.45 -1.85
CA HIS A 41 11.09 -2.72 -3.28
C HIS A 41 9.93 -1.98 -3.95
N ILE A 42 10.19 -1.29 -5.07
CA ILE A 42 9.18 -0.44 -5.74
C ILE A 42 7.98 -1.24 -6.26
N SER A 43 8.19 -2.51 -6.65
CA SER A 43 7.11 -3.37 -7.16
C SER A 43 5.99 -3.63 -6.15
N VAL A 44 6.24 -3.43 -4.85
CA VAL A 44 5.19 -3.50 -3.80
C VAL A 44 4.05 -2.53 -4.12
N LEU A 45 4.35 -1.39 -4.76
CA LEU A 45 3.34 -0.40 -5.15
C LEU A 45 2.32 -0.94 -6.15
N GLU A 46 2.66 -1.96 -6.96
CA GLU A 46 1.74 -2.57 -7.91
C GLU A 46 0.53 -3.21 -7.22
N ALA A 47 0.62 -3.54 -5.92
CA ALA A 47 -0.53 -4.07 -5.18
C ALA A 47 -1.65 -3.04 -5.03
N PHE A 48 -1.32 -1.74 -5.01
CA PHE A 48 -2.27 -0.65 -4.80
C PHE A 48 -2.98 -0.21 -6.08
N GLY A 49 -2.58 -0.73 -7.25
CA GLY A 49 -3.17 -0.40 -8.55
C GLY A 49 -3.09 1.10 -8.85
N ASN A 50 -4.20 1.69 -9.26
CA ASN A 50 -4.27 3.12 -9.62
C ASN A 50 -4.54 4.04 -8.42
N LYS A 51 -4.50 3.53 -7.18
CA LYS A 51 -4.74 4.38 -6.01
C LYS A 51 -3.59 5.34 -5.79
N LYS A 52 -3.91 6.55 -5.34
CA LYS A 52 -2.90 7.53 -4.93
C LYS A 52 -2.19 7.03 -3.68
N VAL A 53 -0.87 6.83 -3.78
CA VAL A 53 -0.02 6.43 -2.65
C VAL A 53 0.91 7.58 -2.31
N HIS A 54 0.90 7.99 -1.05
CA HIS A 54 1.92 8.84 -0.44
C HIS A 54 2.82 7.94 0.40
N ALA A 55 4.12 7.95 0.14
CA ALA A 55 5.10 7.16 0.89
C ALA A 55 6.21 8.06 1.42
N VAL A 56 6.79 7.66 2.55
CA VAL A 56 7.98 8.28 3.13
C VAL A 56 9.19 7.36 2.94
N HIS A 57 10.39 7.89 3.16
CA HIS A 57 11.59 7.07 3.32
C HIS A 57 11.87 6.96 4.81
N GLY A 58 11.64 5.76 5.36
CA GLY A 58 12.03 5.38 6.73
C GLY A 58 13.53 5.14 6.86
#